data_AF-A0A7V9KU74-F1
#
_entry.id   AF-A0A7V9KU74-F1
#
_cell.length_a   1.000
_cell.length_b   1.000
_cell.length_c   1.000
_cell.angle_alpha   90.00
_cell.angle_beta   90.00
_cell.angle_gamma   90.00
#
_symmetry.space_group_name_H-M   'P 1'
#
loop_
_entity.id
_entity.type
_entity.pdbx_description
1 polymer ?
#
loop_
_entity_poly.entity_id
_entity_poly.type
_entity_poly.pdbx_seq_one_letter_code
_entity_poly.pdbx_strand_id
1 'polypeptide(L)'
;GVLDEPRSKGRVFEIGGPEVLQYVTMLRRVAKIKNRPLLIVPVPLLSPGLSSRWLALVTDVDTQTGRSLIDSMANEVVVSDDSIRAIVPFEPMDYDEAVRTALFEHDQQEPAG
;
A
#
# COMPACT_ATOMS: atom_id res chain seq x y z
N GLY A 1 22.95 -5.46 5.07
CA GLY A 1 21.60 -6.06 5.23
C GLY A 1 21.45 -6.57 6.65
N VAL A 2 20.24 -6.93 7.07
CA VAL A 2 19.95 -7.24 8.50
C VAL A 2 20.37 -8.63 8.96
N LEU A 3 20.63 -9.58 8.04
CA LEU A 3 20.87 -10.99 8.36
C LEU A 3 22.14 -11.21 9.21
N ASP A 4 23.23 -10.50 8.90
CA ASP A 4 24.52 -10.64 9.57
C ASP A 4 24.79 -9.55 10.62
N GLU A 5 23.78 -8.75 10.95
CA GLU A 5 23.92 -7.59 11.84
C GLU A 5 23.54 -7.97 13.29
N PRO A 6 24.48 -8.05 14.24
CA PRO A 6 24.18 -8.48 15.61
C PRO A 6 23.10 -7.63 16.30
N ARG A 7 23.01 -6.33 15.97
CA ARG A 7 22.02 -5.40 16.54
C ARG A 7 20.59 -5.63 16.03
N SER A 8 20.40 -6.47 15.01
CA SER A 8 19.07 -6.82 14.47
C SER A 8 18.48 -8.08 15.11
N LYS A 9 19.30 -8.92 15.77
CA LYS A 9 18.88 -10.24 16.26
C LYS A 9 17.77 -10.13 17.30
N GLY A 10 16.68 -10.87 17.07
CA GLY A 10 15.56 -10.96 18.01
C GLY A 10 14.73 -9.67 18.15
N ARG A 11 14.89 -8.71 17.24
CA ARG A 11 14.18 -7.43 17.27
C ARG A 11 13.15 -7.35 16.15
N VAL A 12 12.08 -6.61 16.41
CA VAL A 12 11.10 -6.18 15.42
C VAL A 12 11.48 -4.77 15.00
N PHE A 13 11.38 -4.49 13.70
CA PHE A 13 11.63 -3.18 13.13
C PHE A 13 10.46 -2.78 12.25
N GLU A 14 10.07 -1.51 12.35
CA GLU A 14 9.12 -0.90 11.44
C GLU A 14 9.87 -0.31 10.24
N ILE A 15 9.27 -0.42 9.05
CA ILE A 15 9.87 0.05 7.80
C ILE A 15 8.82 0.85 7.05
N GLY A 16 9.21 2.01 6.55
CA GLY A 16 8.35 2.88 5.78
C GLY A 16 9.14 3.81 4.87
N GLY A 17 8.41 4.46 3.97
CA GLY A 17 8.95 5.46 3.06
C GLY A 17 9.27 6.80 3.73
N PRO A 18 9.62 7.81 2.94
CA PRO A 18 9.95 9.13 3.45
C PRO A 18 8.71 9.96 3.81
N GLU A 19 7.52 9.52 3.42
CA GLU A 19 6.26 10.26 3.56
C GLU A 19 5.19 9.43 4.31
N VAL A 20 4.44 10.11 5.19
CA VAL A 20 3.16 9.60 5.72
C VAL A 20 2.04 10.13 4.83
N LEU A 21 1.32 9.22 4.17
CA LEU A 21 0.30 9.56 3.18
C LEU A 21 -1.06 9.01 3.57
N GLN A 22 -2.10 9.83 3.39
CA GLN A 22 -3.47 9.32 3.38
C GLN A 22 -3.72 8.51 2.10
N TYR A 23 -4.53 7.46 2.20
CA TYR A 23 -4.95 6.64 1.06
C TYR A 23 -5.50 7.46 -0.12
N VAL A 24 -6.30 8.49 0.17
CA VAL A 24 -6.86 9.37 -0.87
C VAL A 24 -5.77 10.12 -1.64
N THR A 25 -4.67 10.48 -0.98
CA THR A 25 -3.53 11.15 -1.59
C THR A 25 -2.75 10.18 -2.47
N MET A 26 -2.55 8.95 -1.99
CA MET A 26 -1.95 7.86 -2.76
C MET A 26 -2.71 7.61 -4.07
N LEU A 27 -4.04 7.44 -4.00
CA LEU A 27 -4.89 7.23 -5.18
C LEU A 27 -4.80 8.38 -6.19
N ARG A 28 -4.82 9.63 -5.70
CA ARG A 28 -4.66 10.82 -6.57
C ARG A 28 -3.30 10.87 -7.25
N ARG A 29 -2.23 10.52 -6.55
CA ARG A 29 -0.86 10.47 -7.11
C ARG A 29 -0.75 9.39 -8.20
N VAL A 30 -1.28 8.19 -7.97
CA VAL A 30 -1.36 7.13 -9.00
C VAL A 30 -2.14 7.60 -10.23
N ALA A 31 -3.31 8.22 -10.03
CA ALA A 31 -4.14 8.73 -11.13
C ALA A 31 -3.40 9.78 -11.96
N LYS A 32 -2.68 10.70 -11.30
CA LYS A 32 -1.82 11.71 -11.93
C LYS A 32 -0.70 11.05 -12.74
N ILE A 33 0.01 10.07 -12.17
CA ILE A 33 1.10 9.34 -12.85
C ILE A 33 0.58 8.62 -14.10
N LYS A 34 -0.61 7.99 -14.02
CA LYS A 34 -1.25 7.31 -15.15
C LYS A 34 -1.93 8.25 -16.15
N ASN A 35 -1.92 9.56 -15.91
CA ASN A 35 -2.69 10.54 -16.68
C ASN A 35 -4.18 10.16 -16.85
N ARG A 36 -4.80 9.65 -15.78
CA ARG A 36 -6.22 9.27 -15.76
C ARG A 36 -6.99 10.16 -14.78
N PRO A 37 -8.20 10.62 -15.15
CA PRO A 37 -9.04 11.35 -14.20
C PRO A 37 -9.49 10.42 -13.08
N LEU A 38 -9.48 10.92 -11.84
CA LEU A 38 -9.97 10.19 -10.67
C LEU A 38 -10.98 11.07 -9.92
N LEU A 39 -12.25 10.65 -9.93
CA LEU A 39 -13.31 11.24 -9.13
C LEU A 39 -13.48 10.43 -7.83
N ILE A 40 -13.32 11.07 -6.68
CA ILE A 40 -13.47 10.44 -5.36
C ILE A 40 -14.70 11.05 -4.69
N VAL A 41 -15.73 10.23 -4.47
CA VAL A 41 -16.96 10.62 -3.78
C VAL A 41 -17.04 9.86 -2.46
N PRO A 42 -17.00 10.54 -1.29
CA PRO A 42 -17.19 9.87 -0.01
C PRO A 42 -18.64 9.39 0.08
N VAL A 43 -18.82 8.08 0.31
CA VAL A 43 -20.13 7.47 0.53
C VAL A 43 -20.24 7.04 1.99
N PRO A 44 -21.43 7.13 2.61
CA PRO A 44 -21.65 6.57 3.93
C PRO A 44 -21.36 5.07 3.85
N LEU A 45 -20.39 4.59 4.63
CA LEU A 45 -20.06 3.17 4.74
C LEU A 45 -21.27 2.43 5.32
N LEU A 46 -22.18 2.00 4.44
CA LEU A 46 -23.30 1.12 4.78
C LEU A 46 -22.68 -0.20 5.25
N SER A 47 -22.49 -0.30 6.58
CA SER A 47 -21.99 -1.42 7.40
C SER A 47 -20.93 -2.37 6.78
N PRO A 48 -19.83 -2.69 7.49
CA PRO A 48 -18.76 -3.59 7.02
C PRO A 48 -19.21 -4.96 6.46
N GLY A 49 -20.42 -5.42 6.78
CA GLY A 49 -21.00 -6.66 6.24
C GLY A 49 -21.61 -6.55 4.83
N LEU A 50 -22.02 -5.36 4.40
CA LEU A 50 -22.52 -5.10 3.04
C LEU A 50 -21.35 -4.79 2.09
N SER A 51 -20.30 -4.12 2.57
CA SER A 51 -19.13 -3.75 1.76
C SER A 51 -18.34 -4.97 1.23
N SER A 52 -18.15 -6.02 2.04
CA SER A 52 -17.46 -7.24 1.59
C SER A 52 -18.27 -8.04 0.56
N ARG A 53 -19.61 -8.06 0.70
CA ARG A 53 -20.53 -8.72 -0.24
C ARG A 53 -20.63 -7.96 -1.56
N TRP A 54 -20.61 -6.62 -1.52
CA TRP A 54 -20.59 -5.79 -2.73
C TRP A 54 -19.26 -5.91 -3.48
N LEU A 55 -18.12 -5.93 -2.76
CA LEU A 55 -16.80 -6.16 -3.38
C LEU A 55 -16.72 -7.53 -4.04
N ALA A 56 -17.13 -8.61 -3.36
CA ALA A 56 -17.16 -9.95 -3.94
C ALA A 56 -18.17 -10.11 -5.11
N LEU A 57 -19.10 -9.17 -5.29
CA LEU A 57 -20.00 -9.13 -6.45
C LEU A 57 -19.39 -8.40 -7.66
N VAL A 58 -18.39 -7.53 -7.43
CA VAL A 58 -17.76 -6.68 -8.46
C VAL A 58 -16.34 -7.13 -8.81
N THR A 59 -15.69 -7.92 -7.94
CA THR A 59 -14.35 -8.48 -8.14
C THR A 59 -14.38 -10.00 -8.02
N ASP A 60 -13.38 -10.68 -8.58
CA ASP A 60 -13.21 -12.14 -8.46
C ASP A 60 -12.65 -12.59 -7.09
N VAL A 61 -12.66 -11.71 -6.09
CA VAL A 61 -12.13 -11.99 -4.75
C VAL A 61 -13.24 -12.57 -3.88
N ASP A 62 -12.97 -13.69 -3.21
CA ASP A 62 -13.94 -14.28 -2.28
C ASP A 62 -14.27 -13.33 -1.11
N THR A 63 -15.45 -13.52 -0.51
CA THR A 63 -15.98 -12.60 0.52
C THR A 63 -15.11 -12.52 1.78
N GLN A 64 -14.37 -13.58 2.12
CA GLN A 64 -13.50 -13.59 3.30
C GLN A 64 -12.24 -12.78 3.03
N THR A 65 -11.58 -13.00 1.90
CA THR A 65 -10.41 -12.22 1.47
C THR A 65 -10.76 -10.75 1.33
N GLY A 66 -11.89 -10.44 0.67
CA GLY A 66 -12.38 -9.08 0.51
C GLY A 66 -12.61 -8.37 1.86
N ARG A 67 -13.19 -9.06 2.84
CA ARG A 67 -13.39 -8.51 4.20
C ARG A 67 -12.07 -8.20 4.89
N SER A 68 -11.12 -9.14 4.88
CA SER A 68 -9.81 -8.94 5.51
C SER A 68 -9.03 -7.77 4.91
N LEU A 69 -9.15 -7.56 3.60
CA LEU A 69 -8.54 -6.41 2.92
C LEU A 69 -9.19 -5.08 3.32
N ILE A 70 -10.53 -5.02 3.39
CA ILE A 70 -11.24 -3.81 3.85
C ILE A 70 -10.88 -3.49 5.29
N ASP A 71 -10.91 -4.50 6.16
CA ASP A 71 -10.61 -4.34 7.58
C ASP A 71 -9.14 -3.92 7.78
N SER A 72 -8.20 -4.43 6.96
CA SER A 72 -6.79 -4.02 7.05
C SER A 72 -6.58 -2.58 6.60
N MET A 73 -7.27 -2.11 5.55
CA MET A 73 -7.19 -0.72 5.07
C MET A 73 -7.72 0.31 6.08
N ALA A 74 -8.55 -0.10 7.04
CA ALA A 74 -9.03 0.78 8.10
C ALA A 74 -7.96 1.04 9.17
N ASN A 75 -6.89 0.23 9.22
CA ASN A 75 -5.82 0.40 10.18
C ASN A 75 -4.76 1.37 9.63
N GLU A 76 -4.32 2.29 10.48
CA GLU A 76 -3.20 3.17 10.18
C GLU A 76 -1.88 2.39 10.25
N VAL A 77 -1.11 2.42 9.16
CA VAL A 77 0.20 1.74 9.05
C VAL A 77 1.31 2.79 8.94
N VAL A 78 1.46 3.57 10.02
CA VAL A 78 2.47 4.63 10.12
C VAL A 78 3.62 4.17 11.00
N VAL A 79 4.85 4.39 10.53
CA VAL A 79 6.07 4.07 11.28
C VAL A 79 6.16 4.97 12.52
N SER A 80 6.26 4.33 13.67
CA SER A 80 6.45 4.91 14.99
C SER A 80 7.87 4.66 15.54
N ASP A 81 8.55 3.60 15.08
CA ASP A 81 9.94 3.27 15.42
C ASP A 81 10.83 3.34 14.17
N ASP A 82 11.72 4.34 14.11
CA ASP A 82 12.66 4.54 13.00
C ASP A 82 14.06 3.93 13.24
N SER A 83 14.24 3.12 14.29
CA SER A 83 15.53 2.57 14.70
C SER A 83 16.19 1.68 13.63
N ILE A 84 15.43 1.19 12.65
CA ILE A 84 15.96 0.48 11.49
C ILE A 84 16.94 1.33 10.67
N ARG A 85 16.77 2.67 10.63
CA ARG A 85 17.61 3.58 9.83
C ARG A 85 19.06 3.60 10.31
N ALA A 86 19.29 3.33 11.60
CA ALA A 86 20.64 3.21 12.18
C ALA A 86 21.32 1.86 11.88
N ILE A 87 20.55 0.87 11.44
CA ILE A 87 21.01 -0.50 11.16
C ILE A 87 21.21 -0.68 9.66
N VAL A 88 20.29 -0.18 8.85
CA VAL A 88 20.33 -0.23 7.40
C VAL A 88 20.23 1.20 6.87
N PRO A 89 21.37 1.90 6.70
CA PRO A 89 21.36 3.24 6.15
C PRO A 89 21.11 3.18 4.63
N PHE A 90 19.96 3.67 4.20
CA PHE A 90 19.64 3.91 2.79
C PHE A 90 18.64 5.06 2.70
N GLU A 91 18.58 5.71 1.54
CA GLU A 91 17.56 6.71 1.26
C GLU A 91 16.29 6.01 0.78
N PRO A 92 15.14 6.14 1.48
CA PRO A 92 13.90 5.53 1.05
C PRO A 92 13.41 6.11 -0.28
N MET A 93 12.94 5.23 -1.17
CA MET A 93 12.28 5.64 -2.41
C MET A 93 11.01 6.44 -2.11
N ASP A 94 10.81 7.54 -2.84
CA ASP A 94 9.57 8.31 -2.73
C ASP A 94 8.37 7.55 -3.29
N TYR A 95 7.16 7.94 -2.89
CA TYR A 95 5.95 7.22 -3.28
C TYR A 95 5.72 7.25 -4.80
N ASP A 96 6.03 8.35 -5.47
CA ASP A 96 5.77 8.51 -6.89
C ASP A 96 6.72 7.64 -7.73
N GLU A 97 7.99 7.53 -7.32
CA GLU A 97 8.98 6.62 -7.90
C GLU A 97 8.57 5.16 -7.69
N ALA A 98 8.14 4.78 -6.49
CA ALA A 98 7.66 3.42 -6.22
C ALA A 98 6.48 3.04 -7.12
N VAL A 99 5.53 3.96 -7.33
CA VAL A 99 4.39 3.74 -8.25
C VAL A 99 4.86 3.60 -9.70
N ARG A 100 5.77 4.45 -10.18
CA ARG A 100 6.29 4.37 -11.55
C ARG A 100 7.01 3.04 -11.80
N THR A 101 7.83 2.60 -10.85
CA THR A 101 8.53 1.31 -10.91
C THR A 101 7.55 0.14 -10.97
N ALA A 102 6.55 0.12 -10.08
CA ALA A 102 5.55 -0.94 -10.06
C ALA A 102 4.72 -1.01 -11.36
N LEU A 103 4.34 0.15 -11.93
CA LEU A 103 3.64 0.19 -13.22
C LEU A 103 4.51 -0.32 -14.37
N PHE A 104 5.78 0.07 -14.40
CA PHE A 104 6.73 -0.41 -15.40
C PHE A 104 6.96 -1.93 -15.32
N GLU A 105 7.05 -2.50 -14.11
CA GLU A 105 7.16 -3.94 -13.91
C GLU A 105 5.90 -4.69 -14.34
N HIS A 106 4.71 -4.14 -14.02
CA HIS A 106 3.42 -4.70 -14.43
C HIS A 106 3.31 -4.79 -15.96
N ASP A 107 3.66 -3.72 -16.68
CA ASP A 107 3.62 -3.67 -18.15
C ASP A 107 4.58 -4.68 -18.80
N GLN A 108 5.62 -5.14 -18.10
CA GLN A 108 6.54 -6.17 -18.59
C GLN A 108 6.06 -7.60 -18.31
N GLN A 109 5.20 -7.81 -17.30
CA GLN A 109 4.67 -9.12 -16.94
C GLN A 109 3.45 -9.52 -17.77
N GLU A 110 2.69 -8.54 -18.27
CA GLU A 110 1.61 -8.74 -19.23
C GLU A 110 2.08 -8.34 -20.64
N PRO A 111 2.76 -9.21 -21.41
CA PRO A 111 3.00 -8.93 -22.82
C PRO A 111 1.63 -8.80 -23.49
N ALA A 112 1.40 -7.64 -24.12
CA ALA A 112 0.17 -7.29 -24.80
C ALA A 112 -0.47 -8.49 -25.51
N GLY A 113 -1.64 -8.91 -25.04
CA GLY A 113 -2.50 -9.87 -25.72
C GLY A 113 -3.05 -9.31 -27.03
#